data_AF-A0A7K4F884-F1
#
_entry.id   AF-A0A7K4F884-F1
#
_cell.length_a   1.000
_cell.length_b   1.000
_cell.length_c   1.000
_cell.angle_alpha   90.00
_cell.angle_beta   90.00
_cell.angle_gamma   90.00
#
_symmetry.space_group_name_H-M   'P 1'
#
loop_
_entity.id
_entity.type
_entity.pdbx_description
1 polymer ?
#
loop_
_entity_poly.entity_id
_entity_poly.type
_entity_poly.pdbx_seq_one_letter_code
_entity_poly.pdbx_strand_id
1 'polypeptide(L)'
;MSDNKNMNRITAMGLSLILLSMSFAGNSQAFASTLIQDKQEIIEELTSLKNSEFVEKKSKKSLESAIKKLEKSLNPKFWKDESTVNFKHGNKVLKADQQAVKKLSDILKDKKASSELKEEILEIISNIVQLDKTLVENSISSLEEIVMSEKGIKKLDKAIELVDEGNESLEDEEFSKALKKYVKAWNQIKKALKDPHFKKMKIIELEGTIDMNSDNISDVYLKVSKSTKENKPKLLEMKITSECVNGVIHDDARMKIGLSTPVNLSTEFFDEGFEATNKWFKQNDPDERINPVVITTVAEYFTFPESGDDLIQINTGNEAGSFDYTSEPISEIGDQSGWSGKFTFDGKPGDYSLHFWFPLTEPTNEGDSCNFLSNFSIPTTFE
;
A
#
# COMPACT_ATOMS: atom_id res chain seq x y z
N MET A 1 37.52 26.47 20.49
CA MET A 1 37.49 26.09 19.06
C MET A 1 36.67 24.83 18.97
N SER A 2 35.45 25.02 18.49
CA SER A 2 34.45 24.01 18.15
C SER A 2 34.75 23.41 16.78
N ASP A 3 34.04 22.33 16.45
CA ASP A 3 33.88 21.71 15.13
C ASP A 3 34.95 20.66 14.79
N ASN A 4 34.65 19.47 14.27
CA ASN A 4 33.46 18.99 13.60
C ASN A 4 33.48 17.44 13.66
N LYS A 5 32.52 16.80 14.33
CA LYS A 5 32.30 15.34 14.28
C LYS A 5 30.82 15.10 14.06
N ASN A 6 30.38 15.22 12.81
CA ASN A 6 29.07 14.75 12.36
C ASN A 6 29.09 14.54 10.85
N MET A 7 29.57 13.37 10.42
CA MET A 7 29.22 12.73 9.16
C MET A 7 29.93 11.38 9.17
N ASN A 8 29.21 10.33 9.58
CA ASN A 8 29.47 8.91 9.28
C ASN A 8 28.52 8.04 10.09
N ARG A 9 27.21 8.10 9.79
CA ARG A 9 26.21 7.07 10.13
C ARG A 9 25.06 7.11 9.13
N ILE A 10 25.35 6.79 7.87
CA ILE A 10 24.35 6.29 6.92
C ILE A 10 24.99 5.04 6.32
N THR A 11 24.80 3.89 6.98
CA THR A 11 25.14 2.59 6.41
C THR A 11 24.29 1.52 7.09
N ALA A 12 23.48 0.85 6.27
CA ALA A 12 22.95 -0.50 6.46
C ALA A 12 22.08 -0.78 7.71
N MET A 13 20.77 -0.64 7.55
CA MET A 13 19.82 -1.65 8.04
C MET A 13 18.86 -1.98 6.90
N GLY A 14 19.34 -2.78 5.96
CA GLY A 14 18.46 -3.66 5.20
C GLY A 14 18.00 -4.75 6.17
N LEU A 15 16.81 -4.57 6.74
CA LEU A 15 16.19 -5.60 7.56
C LEU A 15 15.39 -6.51 6.62
N SER A 16 16.04 -7.63 6.28
CA SER A 16 15.40 -8.83 5.77
C SER A 16 14.29 -9.26 6.73
N LEU A 17 13.04 -8.88 6.46
CA LEU A 17 11.88 -9.49 7.13
C LEU A 17 11.44 -10.69 6.30
N ILE A 18 11.94 -11.86 6.71
CA ILE A 18 11.41 -13.16 6.33
C ILE A 18 9.94 -13.20 6.77
N LEU A 19 9.06 -13.42 5.79
CA LEU A 19 7.69 -13.89 5.98
C LEU A 19 7.66 -15.00 7.04
N LEU A 20 7.05 -14.71 8.19
CA LEU A 20 6.53 -15.75 9.07
C LEU A 20 5.23 -16.30 8.45
N SER A 21 5.36 -17.00 7.32
CA SER A 21 4.42 -18.04 6.95
C SER A 21 4.71 -19.24 7.84
N MET A 22 4.08 -19.29 9.02
CA MET A 22 4.08 -20.53 9.78
C MET A 22 3.31 -21.59 8.99
N SER A 23 4.05 -22.60 8.60
CA SER A 23 3.60 -23.82 7.96
C SER A 23 2.62 -24.58 8.86
N PHE A 24 1.33 -24.48 8.57
CA PHE A 24 0.41 -25.61 8.72
C PHE A 24 0.30 -26.30 7.36
N ALA A 25 0.97 -27.44 7.24
CA ALA A 25 0.76 -28.34 6.12
C ALA A 25 -0.63 -28.97 6.25
N GLY A 26 -1.56 -28.57 5.37
CA GLY A 26 -2.87 -29.21 5.23
C GLY A 26 -3.92 -28.31 4.60
N ASN A 27 -4.14 -28.47 3.30
CA ASN A 27 -5.15 -27.87 2.43
C ASN A 27 -4.88 -26.46 1.86
N SER A 28 -4.62 -26.46 0.56
CA SER A 28 -4.56 -25.32 -0.36
C SER A 28 -5.94 -24.68 -0.55
N GLN A 29 -6.35 -23.82 0.38
CA GLN A 29 -7.33 -22.72 0.19
C GLN A 29 -7.46 -21.88 1.48
N ALA A 30 -6.36 -21.53 2.14
CA ALA A 30 -6.39 -20.54 3.21
C ALA A 30 -6.27 -19.15 2.58
N PHE A 31 -7.39 -18.48 2.36
CA PHE A 31 -7.36 -17.01 2.28
C PHE A 31 -6.71 -16.53 3.58
N ALA A 32 -5.69 -15.67 3.52
CA ALA A 32 -5.13 -15.07 4.72
C ALA A 32 -6.27 -14.42 5.52
N SER A 33 -6.44 -14.80 6.79
CA SER A 33 -7.49 -14.24 7.64
C SER A 33 -7.24 -12.76 7.89
N THR A 34 -8.32 -11.99 8.05
CA THR A 34 -8.24 -10.55 8.30
C THR A 34 -8.24 -10.25 9.78
N LEU A 35 -7.73 -9.07 10.18
CA LEU A 35 -7.69 -8.70 11.62
C LEU A 35 -9.09 -8.62 12.25
N ILE A 36 -10.11 -8.25 11.48
CA ILE A 36 -11.50 -8.29 11.93
C ILE A 36 -11.96 -9.73 12.12
N GLN A 37 -11.65 -10.64 11.19
CA GLN A 37 -12.03 -12.04 11.28
C GLN A 37 -11.35 -12.73 12.48
N ASP A 38 -10.04 -12.58 12.66
CA ASP A 38 -9.31 -13.17 13.80
C ASP A 38 -9.91 -12.69 15.14
N LYS A 39 -10.32 -11.42 15.20
CA LYS A 39 -10.95 -10.86 16.40
C LYS A 39 -12.38 -11.39 16.61
N GLN A 40 -13.10 -11.74 15.55
CA GLN A 40 -14.40 -12.41 15.65
C GLN A 40 -14.24 -13.84 16.16
N GLU A 41 -13.23 -14.58 15.67
CA GLU A 41 -12.92 -15.94 16.14
C GLU A 41 -12.61 -15.95 17.65
N ILE A 42 -11.81 -15.00 18.15
CA ILE A 42 -11.58 -14.82 19.60
C ILE A 42 -12.88 -14.55 20.37
N ILE A 43 -13.81 -13.77 19.82
CA ILE A 43 -15.11 -13.51 20.46
C ILE A 43 -15.96 -14.79 20.54
N GLU A 44 -15.91 -15.63 19.50
CA GLU A 44 -16.60 -16.91 19.46
C GLU A 44 -16.02 -17.89 20.48
N GLU A 45 -14.70 -18.02 20.56
CA GLU A 45 -14.00 -18.81 21.58
C GLU A 45 -14.39 -18.38 23.00
N LEU A 46 -14.31 -17.08 23.30
CA LEU A 46 -14.72 -16.53 24.58
C LEU A 46 -16.21 -16.77 24.88
N THR A 47 -17.06 -16.77 23.84
CA THR A 47 -18.49 -17.04 23.99
C THR A 47 -18.75 -18.50 24.30
N SER A 48 -18.03 -19.42 23.65
CA SER A 48 -18.04 -20.86 23.94
C SER A 48 -17.63 -21.12 25.39
N LEU A 49 -16.50 -20.57 25.82
CA LEU A 49 -16.02 -20.62 27.20
C LEU A 49 -17.05 -20.09 28.20
N LYS A 50 -17.65 -18.93 27.91
CA LYS A 50 -18.68 -18.33 28.77
C LYS A 50 -19.91 -19.24 28.93
N ASN A 51 -20.25 -20.02 27.91
CA ASN A 51 -21.42 -20.90 27.92
C ASN A 51 -21.14 -22.27 28.57
N SER A 52 -19.88 -22.66 28.72
CA SER A 52 -19.47 -23.90 29.39
C SER A 52 -20.00 -24.00 30.84
N GLU A 53 -20.44 -25.20 31.23
CA GLU A 53 -20.98 -25.48 32.57
C GLU A 53 -19.91 -25.43 33.66
N PHE A 54 -18.64 -25.68 33.29
CA PHE A 54 -17.50 -25.74 34.21
C PHE A 54 -16.97 -24.35 34.60
N VAL A 55 -17.46 -23.28 33.97
CA VAL A 55 -17.04 -21.91 34.26
C VAL A 55 -17.90 -21.29 35.35
N GLU A 56 -17.26 -20.82 36.42
CA GLU A 56 -17.98 -20.19 37.53
C GLU A 56 -18.65 -18.87 37.14
N LYS A 57 -19.74 -18.52 37.84
CA LYS A 57 -20.53 -17.29 37.63
C LYS A 57 -19.69 -16.01 37.60
N LYS A 58 -18.63 -15.93 38.42
CA LYS A 58 -17.75 -14.76 38.45
C LYS A 58 -16.91 -14.66 37.18
N SER A 59 -16.29 -15.76 36.74
CA SER A 59 -15.55 -15.85 35.48
C SER A 59 -16.46 -15.58 34.28
N LYS A 60 -17.69 -16.11 34.25
CA LYS A 60 -18.68 -15.80 33.20
C LYS A 60 -18.94 -14.30 33.05
N LYS A 61 -19.03 -13.55 34.15
CA LYS A 61 -19.18 -12.08 34.10
C LYS A 61 -17.95 -11.37 33.55
N SER A 62 -16.75 -11.86 33.87
CA SER A 62 -15.51 -11.32 33.31
C SER A 62 -15.41 -11.58 31.81
N LEU A 63 -15.75 -12.80 31.36
CA LEU A 63 -15.84 -13.17 29.94
C LEU A 63 -16.84 -12.30 29.18
N GLU A 64 -18.06 -12.16 29.70
CA GLU A 64 -19.08 -11.29 29.11
C GLU A 64 -18.60 -9.83 29.01
N SER A 65 -17.91 -9.35 30.05
CA SER A 65 -17.33 -8.01 30.02
C SER A 65 -16.18 -7.89 29.02
N ALA A 66 -15.41 -8.94 28.76
CA ALA A 66 -14.33 -8.93 27.77
C ALA A 66 -14.90 -8.96 26.34
N ILE A 67 -15.86 -9.83 26.07
CA ILE A 67 -16.60 -9.92 24.80
C ILE A 67 -17.18 -8.55 24.41
N LYS A 68 -17.90 -7.90 25.32
CA LYS A 68 -18.47 -6.55 25.08
C LYS A 68 -17.42 -5.48 24.75
N LYS A 69 -16.16 -5.67 25.15
CA LYS A 69 -15.07 -4.75 24.81
C LYS A 69 -14.54 -5.05 23.42
N LEU A 70 -14.34 -6.32 23.08
CA LEU A 70 -13.91 -6.75 21.75
C LEU A 70 -14.96 -6.42 20.66
N GLU A 71 -16.25 -6.64 20.94
CA GLU A 71 -17.34 -6.21 20.05
C GLU A 71 -17.31 -4.69 19.81
N LYS A 72 -16.89 -3.91 20.81
CA LYS A 72 -16.75 -2.47 20.67
C LYS A 72 -15.55 -2.07 19.83
N SER A 73 -14.43 -2.81 19.87
CA SER A 73 -13.30 -2.56 18.95
C SER A 73 -13.67 -2.87 17.50
N LEU A 74 -14.60 -3.80 17.26
CA LEU A 74 -15.13 -4.12 15.93
C LEU A 74 -16.15 -3.12 15.36
N ASN A 75 -16.38 -1.97 15.99
CA ASN A 75 -17.32 -0.99 15.44
C ASN A 75 -16.86 -0.52 14.04
N PRO A 76 -17.68 -0.66 12.97
CA PRO A 76 -17.24 -0.39 11.60
C PRO A 76 -16.65 1.00 11.38
N LYS A 77 -17.11 2.02 12.12
CA LYS A 77 -16.57 3.39 12.01
C LYS A 77 -15.10 3.52 12.45
N PHE A 78 -14.55 2.50 13.10
CA PHE A 78 -13.15 2.48 13.52
C PHE A 78 -12.24 1.89 12.46
N TRP A 79 -12.78 1.20 11.47
CA TRP A 79 -12.05 0.47 10.44
C TRP A 79 -12.20 1.17 9.09
N LYS A 80 -11.18 1.06 8.25
CA LYS A 80 -11.21 1.48 6.85
C LYS A 80 -11.68 0.31 5.99
N ASP A 81 -11.10 -0.85 6.26
CA ASP A 81 -11.37 -2.15 5.63
C ASP A 81 -11.16 -3.26 6.68
N GLU A 82 -11.15 -4.52 6.24
CA GLU A 82 -11.11 -5.70 7.11
C GLU A 82 -9.79 -5.88 7.88
N SER A 83 -8.71 -5.23 7.46
CA SER A 83 -7.38 -5.35 8.08
C SER A 83 -6.74 -4.00 8.45
N THR A 84 -7.37 -2.89 8.08
CA THR A 84 -6.82 -1.55 8.29
C THR A 84 -7.72 -0.73 9.19
N VAL A 85 -7.17 -0.27 10.32
CA VAL A 85 -7.89 0.61 11.24
C VAL A 85 -7.79 2.08 10.80
N ASN A 86 -8.85 2.85 10.95
CA ASN A 86 -8.83 4.28 10.71
C ASN A 86 -7.89 4.97 11.72
N PHE A 87 -6.87 5.69 11.27
CA PHE A 87 -5.88 6.41 12.10
C PHE A 87 -6.51 7.31 13.18
N LYS A 88 -7.65 7.93 12.87
CA LYS A 88 -8.39 8.78 13.83
C LYS A 88 -8.89 7.97 15.02
N HIS A 89 -9.22 6.71 14.80
CA HIS A 89 -9.96 5.85 15.70
C HIS A 89 -9.21 4.64 16.26
N GLY A 90 -8.02 4.25 15.77
CA GLY A 90 -7.33 3.05 16.28
C GLY A 90 -7.02 3.04 17.78
N ASN A 91 -6.78 4.21 18.39
CA ASN A 91 -6.71 4.35 19.86
C ASN A 91 -7.96 3.83 20.60
N LYS A 92 -9.14 3.82 19.97
CA LYS A 92 -10.38 3.28 20.55
C LYS A 92 -10.42 1.76 20.46
N VAL A 93 -9.87 1.19 19.38
CA VAL A 93 -9.69 -0.25 19.17
C VAL A 93 -8.73 -0.80 20.24
N LEU A 94 -7.47 -0.35 20.22
CA LEU A 94 -6.42 -0.79 21.16
C LEU A 94 -6.81 -0.62 22.64
N LYS A 95 -7.53 0.46 22.99
CA LYS A 95 -8.00 0.66 24.38
C LYS A 95 -9.15 -0.26 24.76
N ALA A 96 -9.99 -0.65 23.81
CA ALA A 96 -11.04 -1.64 24.08
C ALA A 96 -10.41 -3.01 24.30
N ASP A 97 -9.43 -3.39 23.47
CA ASP A 97 -8.70 -4.66 23.58
C ASP A 97 -7.88 -4.72 24.89
N GLN A 98 -7.20 -3.64 25.26
CA GLN A 98 -6.57 -3.51 26.59
C GLN A 98 -7.56 -3.68 27.76
N GLN A 99 -8.80 -3.19 27.62
CA GLN A 99 -9.82 -3.37 28.64
C GLN A 99 -10.36 -4.81 28.66
N ALA A 100 -10.43 -5.48 27.52
CA ALA A 100 -10.79 -6.90 27.42
C ALA A 100 -9.75 -7.75 28.15
N VAL A 101 -8.47 -7.58 27.81
CA VAL A 101 -7.35 -8.30 28.46
C VAL A 101 -7.33 -8.07 29.97
N LYS A 102 -7.60 -6.84 30.45
CA LYS A 102 -7.72 -6.59 31.89
C LYS A 102 -8.80 -7.44 32.56
N LYS A 103 -9.95 -7.66 31.89
CA LYS A 103 -11.03 -8.50 32.42
C LYS A 103 -10.69 -9.98 32.39
N LEU A 104 -9.98 -10.43 31.36
CA LEU A 104 -9.48 -11.79 31.27
C LEU A 104 -8.41 -12.06 32.34
N SER A 105 -7.50 -11.11 32.59
CA SER A 105 -6.51 -11.20 33.67
C SER A 105 -7.15 -11.27 35.08
N ASP A 106 -8.36 -10.77 35.28
CA ASP A 106 -9.08 -10.93 36.55
C ASP A 106 -9.45 -12.41 36.80
N ILE A 107 -9.63 -13.20 35.73
CA ILE A 107 -9.90 -14.66 35.79
C ILE A 107 -8.62 -15.42 36.18
N LEU A 108 -7.48 -15.07 35.59
CA LEU A 108 -6.18 -15.68 35.91
C LEU A 108 -5.83 -15.54 37.42
N LYS A 109 -6.22 -14.41 38.01
CA LYS A 109 -6.03 -14.11 39.44
C LYS A 109 -7.06 -14.78 40.35
N ASP A 110 -8.14 -15.33 39.80
CA ASP A 110 -9.15 -16.00 40.61
C ASP A 110 -8.62 -17.35 41.11
N LYS A 111 -8.69 -17.57 42.43
CA LYS A 111 -8.27 -18.83 43.04
C LYS A 111 -9.22 -19.98 42.76
N LYS A 112 -10.47 -19.67 42.36
CA LYS A 112 -11.50 -20.67 42.07
C LYS A 112 -11.57 -21.08 40.60
N ALA A 113 -10.95 -20.32 39.71
CA ALA A 113 -10.85 -20.71 38.30
C ALA A 113 -9.95 -21.94 38.19
N SER A 114 -10.40 -22.93 37.41
CA SER A 114 -9.63 -24.16 37.14
C SER A 114 -8.36 -23.83 36.36
N SER A 115 -7.37 -24.72 36.41
CA SER A 115 -6.10 -24.53 35.70
C SER A 115 -6.30 -24.52 34.19
N GLU A 116 -7.17 -25.40 33.68
CA GLU A 116 -7.50 -25.53 32.26
C GLU A 116 -8.11 -24.23 31.73
N LEU A 117 -9.07 -23.64 32.47
CA LEU A 117 -9.64 -22.35 32.09
C LEU A 117 -8.59 -21.24 32.08
N LYS A 118 -7.60 -21.28 32.99
CA LYS A 118 -6.55 -20.25 33.03
C LYS A 118 -5.61 -20.36 31.84
N GLU A 119 -5.29 -21.57 31.41
CA GLU A 119 -4.46 -21.84 30.24
C GLU A 119 -5.13 -21.33 28.96
N GLU A 120 -6.41 -21.69 28.74
CA GLU A 120 -7.18 -21.18 27.60
C GLU A 120 -7.28 -19.64 27.60
N ILE A 121 -7.48 -19.03 28.77
CA ILE A 121 -7.55 -17.57 28.90
C ILE A 121 -6.20 -16.90 28.65
N LEU A 122 -5.10 -17.56 29.00
CA LEU A 122 -3.76 -17.05 28.75
C LEU A 122 -3.46 -17.03 27.25
N GLU A 123 -3.81 -18.10 26.53
CA GLU A 123 -3.69 -18.21 25.08
C GLU A 123 -4.53 -17.13 24.37
N ILE A 124 -5.80 -16.96 24.77
CA ILE A 124 -6.66 -15.91 24.21
C ILE A 124 -6.09 -14.51 24.48
N ILE A 125 -5.53 -14.25 25.67
CA ILE A 125 -4.85 -12.98 25.96
C ILE A 125 -3.67 -12.76 25.00
N SER A 126 -2.85 -13.79 24.78
CA SER A 126 -1.72 -13.75 23.84
C SER A 126 -2.19 -13.39 22.42
N ASN A 127 -3.25 -14.06 21.94
CA ASN A 127 -3.81 -13.81 20.60
C ASN A 127 -4.33 -12.36 20.45
N ILE A 128 -5.03 -11.82 21.46
CA ILE A 128 -5.46 -10.41 21.45
C ILE A 128 -4.26 -9.47 21.35
N VAL A 129 -3.18 -9.74 22.09
CA VAL A 129 -2.00 -8.88 22.10
C VAL A 129 -1.23 -8.96 20.78
N GLN A 130 -1.15 -10.14 20.17
CA GLN A 130 -0.58 -10.34 18.83
C GLN A 130 -1.38 -9.57 17.76
N LEU A 131 -2.71 -9.59 17.80
CA LEU A 131 -3.53 -8.79 16.88
C LEU A 131 -3.27 -7.28 17.03
N ASP A 132 -3.16 -6.80 18.26
CA ASP A 132 -2.83 -5.38 18.52
C ASP A 132 -1.42 -5.02 18.05
N LYS A 133 -0.45 -5.94 18.15
CA LYS A 133 0.89 -5.80 17.57
C LYS A 133 0.81 -5.64 16.06
N THR A 134 0.23 -6.61 15.36
CA THR A 134 0.09 -6.61 13.89
C THR A 134 -0.63 -5.37 13.40
N LEU A 135 -1.71 -4.95 14.08
CA LEU A 135 -2.43 -3.72 13.76
C LEU A 135 -1.52 -2.48 13.77
N VAL A 136 -0.68 -2.34 14.80
CA VAL A 136 0.22 -1.19 14.92
C VAL A 136 1.37 -1.29 13.90
N GLU A 137 1.95 -2.46 13.70
CA GLU A 137 3.03 -2.70 12.73
C GLU A 137 2.56 -2.41 11.29
N ASN A 138 1.41 -2.94 10.88
CA ASN A 138 0.82 -2.64 9.55
C ASN A 138 0.60 -1.13 9.37
N SER A 139 0.17 -0.46 10.44
CA SER A 139 -0.06 0.99 10.41
C SER A 139 1.24 1.78 10.33
N ILE A 140 2.36 1.30 10.89
CA ILE A 140 3.68 1.91 10.71
C ILE A 140 4.17 1.69 9.28
N SER A 141 4.10 0.46 8.78
CA SER A 141 4.53 0.10 7.42
C SER A 141 3.81 0.95 6.37
N SER A 142 2.49 1.15 6.51
CA SER A 142 1.72 2.02 5.60
C SER A 142 2.15 3.50 5.60
N LEU A 143 2.97 3.93 6.56
CA LEU A 143 3.49 5.29 6.66
C LEU A 143 4.94 5.42 6.19
N GLU A 144 5.67 4.32 6.02
CA GLU A 144 7.07 4.34 5.56
C GLU A 144 7.18 4.84 4.11
N GLU A 145 6.14 4.56 3.31
CA GLU A 145 6.04 5.05 1.92
C GLU A 145 5.63 6.53 1.84
N ILE A 146 5.28 7.16 2.97
CA ILE A 146 4.82 8.56 3.00
C ILE A 146 5.98 9.51 3.28
N VAL A 147 6.15 10.50 2.39
CA VAL A 147 7.09 11.60 2.62
C VAL A 147 6.63 12.47 3.80
N MET A 148 7.34 12.39 4.91
CA MET A 148 7.06 13.16 6.14
C MET A 148 8.10 14.26 6.37
N SER A 149 7.73 15.28 7.17
CA SER A 149 8.70 16.23 7.72
C SER A 149 9.69 15.52 8.66
N GLU A 150 10.86 16.10 8.92
CA GLU A 150 11.81 15.59 9.93
C GLU A 150 11.14 15.40 11.31
N LYS A 151 10.21 16.28 11.67
CA LYS A 151 9.45 16.18 12.92
C LYS A 151 8.47 15.00 12.89
N GLY A 152 7.83 14.74 11.75
CA GLY A 152 6.97 13.58 11.53
C GLY A 152 7.75 12.28 11.62
N ILE A 153 8.89 12.19 10.93
CA ILE A 153 9.82 11.04 10.96
C ILE A 153 10.23 10.74 12.40
N LYS A 154 10.69 11.74 13.16
CA LYS A 154 11.03 11.57 14.59
C LYS A 154 9.88 11.05 15.47
N LYS A 155 8.61 11.25 15.07
CA LYS A 155 7.47 10.66 15.77
C LYS A 155 7.24 9.23 15.34
N LEU A 156 7.43 8.92 14.05
CA LEU A 156 7.36 7.55 13.54
C LEU A 156 8.46 6.67 14.12
N ASP A 157 9.71 7.16 14.18
CA ASP A 157 10.84 6.47 14.83
C ASP A 157 10.50 6.12 16.29
N LYS A 158 9.92 7.08 17.02
CA LYS A 158 9.48 6.85 18.40
C LYS A 158 8.32 5.87 18.50
N ALA A 159 7.49 5.76 17.46
CA ALA A 159 6.45 4.74 17.41
C ALA A 159 7.06 3.35 17.26
N ILE A 160 8.07 3.21 16.39
CA ILE A 160 8.83 1.98 16.16
C ILE A 160 9.53 1.54 17.47
N GLU A 161 10.28 2.43 18.13
CA GLU A 161 10.91 2.14 19.42
C GLU A 161 9.90 1.62 20.47
N LEU A 162 8.68 2.19 20.48
CA LEU A 162 7.62 1.75 21.39
C LEU A 162 7.02 0.40 20.99
N VAL A 163 7.01 0.04 19.72
CA VAL A 163 6.61 -1.30 19.26
C VAL A 163 7.66 -2.32 19.69
N ASP A 164 8.95 -2.02 19.51
CA ASP A 164 10.05 -2.89 19.93
C ASP A 164 10.01 -3.16 21.44
N GLU A 165 9.90 -2.10 22.26
CA GLU A 165 9.71 -2.24 23.71
C GLU A 165 8.42 -3.01 24.08
N GLY A 166 7.41 -2.97 23.21
CA GLY A 166 6.17 -3.73 23.34
C GLY A 166 6.36 -5.21 23.03
N ASN A 167 7.15 -5.52 22.00
CA ASN A 167 7.51 -6.87 21.58
C ASN A 167 8.38 -7.57 22.63
N GLU A 168 9.36 -6.87 23.21
CA GLU A 168 10.12 -7.37 24.37
C GLU A 168 9.18 -7.73 25.54
N SER A 169 8.22 -6.84 25.85
CA SER A 169 7.24 -7.11 26.92
C SER A 169 6.30 -8.27 26.58
N LEU A 170 6.05 -8.56 25.30
CA LEU A 170 5.23 -9.68 24.87
C LEU A 170 5.99 -11.00 25.01
N GLU A 171 7.28 -11.02 24.66
CA GLU A 171 8.17 -12.18 24.84
C GLU A 171 8.32 -12.56 26.32
N ASP A 172 8.34 -11.58 27.22
CA ASP A 172 8.35 -11.78 28.68
C ASP A 172 6.96 -12.13 29.27
N GLU A 173 5.95 -12.40 28.43
CA GLU A 173 4.54 -12.63 28.80
C GLU A 173 3.90 -11.48 29.63
N GLU A 174 4.47 -10.28 29.55
CA GLU A 174 3.98 -9.08 30.23
C GLU A 174 2.89 -8.36 29.41
N PHE A 175 1.83 -9.09 29.02
CA PHE A 175 0.80 -8.64 28.08
C PHE A 175 0.22 -7.24 28.34
N SER A 176 -0.03 -6.89 29.61
CA SER A 176 -0.56 -5.56 29.93
C SER A 176 0.43 -4.43 29.68
N LYS A 177 1.73 -4.69 29.78
CA LYS A 177 2.79 -3.74 29.46
C LYS A 177 2.94 -3.63 27.95
N ALA A 178 2.96 -4.75 27.22
CA ALA A 178 2.97 -4.78 25.74
C ALA A 178 1.85 -3.91 25.14
N LEU A 179 0.59 -4.16 25.52
CA LEU A 179 -0.56 -3.36 25.06
C LEU A 179 -0.44 -1.87 25.38
N LYS A 180 0.13 -1.53 26.55
CA LYS A 180 0.36 -0.13 26.93
C LYS A 180 1.40 0.53 26.02
N LYS A 181 2.39 -0.22 25.54
CA LYS A 181 3.40 0.25 24.59
C LYS A 181 2.81 0.43 23.20
N TYR A 182 2.03 -0.53 22.69
CA TYR A 182 1.30 -0.41 21.42
C TYR A 182 0.33 0.79 21.40
N VAL A 183 -0.43 1.02 22.47
CA VAL A 183 -1.27 2.23 22.59
C VAL A 183 -0.42 3.51 22.54
N LYS A 184 0.77 3.52 23.16
CA LYS A 184 1.67 4.69 23.09
C LYS A 184 2.25 4.87 21.68
N ALA A 185 2.62 3.80 21.00
CA ALA A 185 3.08 3.82 19.61
C ALA A 185 2.02 4.45 18.70
N TRP A 186 0.75 4.01 18.82
CA TRP A 186 -0.38 4.62 18.11
C TRP A 186 -0.52 6.13 18.36
N ASN A 187 -0.25 6.58 19.58
CA ASN A 187 -0.28 8.01 19.89
C ASN A 187 0.84 8.79 19.22
N GLN A 188 2.00 8.18 18.95
CA GLN A 188 3.06 8.80 18.17
C GLN A 188 2.72 8.81 16.67
N ILE A 189 2.16 7.72 16.13
CA ILE A 189 1.61 7.66 14.77
C ILE A 189 0.64 8.83 14.53
N LYS A 190 -0.34 9.00 15.43
CA LYS A 190 -1.28 10.13 15.35
C LYS A 190 -0.64 11.51 15.46
N LYS A 191 0.53 11.63 16.09
CA LYS A 191 1.28 12.89 16.18
C LYS A 191 2.06 13.13 14.90
N ALA A 192 2.64 12.09 14.29
CA ALA A 192 3.30 12.17 12.99
C ALA A 192 2.33 12.72 11.94
N LEU A 193 1.11 12.16 11.88
CA LEU A 193 0.04 12.57 10.98
C LEU A 193 -0.58 13.96 11.26
N LYS A 194 -0.25 14.60 12.39
CA LYS A 194 -0.78 15.91 12.78
C LYS A 194 0.20 17.06 12.54
N ASP A 195 1.40 16.79 12.07
CA ASP A 195 2.36 17.85 11.75
C ASP A 195 1.75 18.76 10.67
N PRO A 196 1.68 20.09 10.83
CA PRO A 196 1.22 20.98 9.75
C PRO A 196 2.12 20.96 8.50
N HIS A 197 3.35 20.41 8.62
CA HIS A 197 4.25 20.07 7.51
C HIS A 197 4.12 18.62 7.05
N PHE A 198 3.16 17.87 7.61
CA PHE A 198 2.41 16.89 6.84
C PHE A 198 1.70 17.71 5.76
N LYS A 199 2.47 18.14 4.76
CA LYS A 199 1.91 18.60 3.50
C LYS A 199 1.10 17.39 3.08
N LYS A 200 -0.23 17.47 3.21
CA LYS A 200 -1.14 16.89 2.22
C LYS A 200 -0.38 16.99 0.92
N MET A 201 -0.07 15.87 0.28
CA MET A 201 0.72 15.90 -0.94
C MET A 201 -0.05 16.75 -1.95
N LYS A 202 0.23 18.05 -1.97
CA LYS A 202 0.08 18.87 -3.14
C LYS A 202 1.05 18.17 -4.07
N ILE A 203 0.53 17.46 -5.07
CA ILE A 203 1.28 17.15 -6.28
C ILE A 203 1.80 18.50 -6.77
N ILE A 204 3.03 18.90 -6.41
CA ILE A 204 3.54 20.20 -6.85
C ILE A 204 3.99 20.03 -8.30
N GLU A 205 4.66 18.93 -8.59
CA GLU A 205 4.88 18.28 -9.88
C GLU A 205 5.53 16.94 -9.51
N LEU A 206 5.13 15.84 -10.14
CA LEU A 206 5.93 14.60 -10.09
C LEU A 206 6.71 14.58 -11.37
N GLU A 207 8.02 14.72 -11.29
CA GLU A 207 8.91 14.70 -12.45
C GLU A 207 10.02 13.70 -12.17
N GLY A 208 10.28 12.81 -13.11
CA GLY A 208 11.30 11.78 -12.94
C GLY A 208 11.74 11.19 -14.28
N THR A 209 12.94 10.64 -14.27
CA THR A 209 13.48 9.87 -15.39
C THR A 209 13.78 8.43 -14.96
N ILE A 210 13.76 7.53 -15.93
CA ILE A 210 14.06 6.11 -15.76
C ILE A 210 15.05 5.73 -16.85
N ASP A 211 16.15 5.11 -16.45
CA ASP A 211 17.12 4.43 -17.31
C ASP A 211 16.79 2.92 -17.24
N MET A 212 16.37 2.34 -18.35
CA MET A 212 15.83 0.99 -18.46
C MET A 212 16.89 -0.04 -18.84
N ASN A 213 17.90 0.34 -19.63
CA ASN A 213 19.00 -0.55 -20.06
C ASN A 213 20.25 -0.42 -19.17
N SER A 214 20.22 0.49 -18.17
CA SER A 214 21.32 0.80 -17.24
C SER A 214 22.58 1.36 -17.90
N ASP A 215 22.45 2.08 -19.02
CA ASP A 215 23.56 2.73 -19.71
C ASP A 215 23.93 4.12 -19.13
N ASN A 216 23.21 4.57 -18.09
CA ASN A 216 23.23 5.90 -17.46
C ASN A 216 22.63 7.01 -18.32
N ILE A 217 21.86 6.67 -19.34
CA ILE A 217 21.05 7.57 -20.15
C ILE A 217 19.58 7.30 -19.80
N SER A 218 18.83 8.37 -19.61
CA SER A 218 17.40 8.23 -19.28
C SER A 218 16.61 7.83 -20.51
N ASP A 219 15.92 6.70 -20.45
CA ASP A 219 15.05 6.16 -21.49
C ASP A 219 13.65 6.77 -21.48
N VAL A 220 13.15 7.06 -20.27
CA VAL A 220 11.78 7.54 -20.07
C VAL A 220 11.80 8.74 -19.15
N TYR A 221 11.02 9.75 -19.52
CA TYR A 221 10.74 10.93 -18.72
C TYR A 221 9.23 11.02 -18.47
N LEU A 222 8.85 11.25 -17.22
CA LEU A 222 7.47 11.42 -16.80
C LEU A 222 7.31 12.71 -16.02
N LYS A 223 6.26 13.48 -16.34
CA LYS A 223 5.86 14.68 -15.61
C LYS A 223 4.36 14.73 -15.38
N VAL A 224 3.93 14.66 -14.12
CA VAL A 224 2.54 14.94 -13.71
C VAL A 224 2.43 16.40 -13.29
N SER A 225 1.64 17.16 -14.05
CA SER A 225 1.35 18.55 -13.77
C SER A 225 -0.09 18.73 -13.27
N LYS A 226 -0.27 19.70 -12.36
CA LYS A 226 -1.59 20.06 -11.84
C LYS A 226 -2.41 20.79 -12.89
N SER A 227 -3.70 20.49 -12.92
CA SER A 227 -4.65 21.42 -13.52
C SER A 227 -4.74 22.70 -12.68
N THR A 228 -4.82 23.85 -13.34
CA THR A 228 -4.96 25.17 -12.69
C THR A 228 -6.32 25.39 -12.02
N LYS A 229 -7.26 24.44 -12.18
CA LYS A 229 -8.60 24.48 -11.60
C LYS A 229 -8.83 23.21 -10.76
N GLU A 230 -9.43 23.38 -9.59
CA GLU A 230 -9.93 22.24 -8.78
C GLU A 230 -10.92 21.42 -9.60
N ASN A 231 -10.89 20.09 -9.44
CA ASN A 231 -11.75 19.12 -10.14
C ASN A 231 -11.57 19.03 -11.66
N LYS A 232 -10.35 19.28 -12.15
CA LYS A 232 -10.00 18.98 -13.53
C LYS A 232 -9.02 17.82 -13.63
N PRO A 233 -9.10 17.01 -14.69
CA PRO A 233 -8.14 15.96 -14.98
C PRO A 233 -6.70 16.48 -14.89
N LYS A 234 -5.82 15.66 -14.30
CA LYS A 234 -4.39 15.95 -14.22
C LYS A 234 -3.73 15.63 -15.54
N LEU A 235 -2.68 16.36 -15.89
CA LEU A 235 -1.94 16.15 -17.13
C LEU A 235 -0.66 15.37 -16.82
N LEU A 236 -0.55 14.19 -17.41
CA LEU A 236 0.67 13.39 -17.49
C LEU A 236 1.34 13.67 -18.84
N GLU A 237 2.56 14.19 -18.80
CA GLU A 237 3.46 14.30 -19.95
C GLU A 237 4.46 13.16 -19.88
N MET A 238 4.67 12.49 -21.00
CA MET A 238 5.62 11.38 -21.13
C MET A 238 6.51 11.61 -22.34
N LYS A 239 7.80 11.29 -22.18
CA LYS A 239 8.77 11.22 -23.27
C LYS A 239 9.54 9.90 -23.20
N ILE A 240 9.77 9.26 -24.33
CA ILE A 240 10.41 7.93 -24.42
C ILE A 240 11.44 7.93 -25.54
N THR A 241 12.61 7.33 -25.31
CA THR A 241 13.68 7.17 -26.30
C THR A 241 13.24 6.27 -27.46
N SER A 242 13.82 6.49 -28.65
CA SER A 242 13.51 5.66 -29.83
C SER A 242 13.97 4.21 -29.66
N GLU A 243 15.01 3.98 -28.85
CA GLU A 243 15.54 2.64 -28.55
C GLU A 243 14.51 1.77 -27.82
N CYS A 244 13.77 2.33 -26.86
CA CYS A 244 12.78 1.55 -26.11
C CYS A 244 11.52 1.16 -26.89
N VAL A 245 11.27 1.83 -28.01
CA VAL A 245 10.12 1.55 -28.88
C VAL A 245 10.54 0.70 -30.10
N ASN A 246 11.79 0.19 -30.10
CA ASN A 246 12.37 -0.65 -31.15
C ASN A 246 12.12 -0.11 -32.57
N GLY A 247 12.35 1.18 -32.78
CA GLY A 247 12.14 1.77 -34.10
C GLY A 247 12.41 3.27 -34.17
N VAL A 248 13.11 3.66 -35.23
CA VAL A 248 13.21 5.05 -35.71
C VAL A 248 12.05 5.39 -36.68
N ILE A 249 11.23 4.40 -37.01
CA ILE A 249 10.14 4.48 -37.97
C ILE A 249 8.84 3.92 -37.36
N HIS A 250 7.76 4.60 -37.68
CA HIS A 250 6.41 4.45 -37.13
C HIS A 250 5.76 3.07 -37.32
N ASP A 251 6.27 2.24 -38.24
CA ASP A 251 5.54 1.07 -38.73
C ASP A 251 5.54 -0.15 -37.78
N ASP A 252 6.44 -0.19 -36.78
CA ASP A 252 6.63 -1.33 -35.86
C ASP A 252 6.46 -0.97 -34.37
N ALA A 253 6.29 0.31 -34.06
CA ALA A 253 6.19 0.82 -32.71
C ALA A 253 4.83 0.45 -32.08
N ARG A 254 4.86 -0.37 -31.03
CA ARG A 254 3.67 -0.66 -30.22
C ARG A 254 3.97 -0.33 -28.77
N MET A 255 3.03 0.33 -28.11
CA MET A 255 3.11 0.57 -26.67
C MET A 255 1.74 0.36 -26.05
N LYS A 256 1.70 -0.30 -24.90
CA LYS A 256 0.52 -0.34 -24.05
C LYS A 256 0.79 0.43 -22.77
N ILE A 257 -0.17 1.25 -22.38
CA ILE A 257 -0.15 1.99 -21.12
C ILE A 257 -1.27 1.44 -20.25
N GLY A 258 -0.90 0.98 -19.05
CA GLY A 258 -1.84 0.53 -18.03
C GLY A 258 -1.77 1.40 -16.78
N LEU A 259 -2.89 1.59 -16.09
CA LEU A 259 -2.95 2.26 -14.80
C LEU A 259 -3.56 1.31 -13.77
N SER A 260 -2.91 1.14 -12.61
CA SER A 260 -3.42 0.34 -11.48
C SER A 260 -3.26 1.09 -10.16
N THR A 261 -3.76 0.54 -9.06
CA THR A 261 -3.33 0.89 -7.70
C THR A 261 -2.14 0.02 -7.27
N PRO A 262 -1.36 0.37 -6.22
CA PRO A 262 -0.31 -0.48 -5.69
C PRO A 262 -0.81 -1.90 -5.38
N VAL A 263 -0.03 -2.87 -5.84
CA VAL A 263 -0.37 -4.30 -5.93
C VAL A 263 -0.70 -4.95 -4.58
N ASN A 264 -0.28 -4.34 -3.48
CA ASN A 264 -0.35 -4.96 -2.15
C ASN A 264 -1.67 -4.69 -1.39
N LEU A 265 -2.63 -3.93 -1.97
CA LEU A 265 -3.77 -3.41 -1.21
C LEU A 265 -5.16 -3.46 -1.87
N SER A 266 -5.32 -3.94 -3.11
CA SER A 266 -6.65 -3.88 -3.76
C SER A 266 -7.27 -5.26 -4.00
N THR A 267 -8.23 -5.63 -3.14
CA THR A 267 -9.33 -6.54 -3.49
C THR A 267 -10.53 -5.77 -4.05
N GLU A 268 -10.46 -4.43 -4.07
CA GLU A 268 -11.49 -3.57 -4.65
C GLU A 268 -11.24 -3.45 -6.16
N PHE A 269 -12.23 -3.90 -6.94
CA PHE A 269 -12.32 -3.62 -8.36
C PHE A 269 -12.30 -2.11 -8.58
N PHE A 270 -11.76 -1.67 -9.72
CA PHE A 270 -11.89 -0.28 -10.15
C PHE A 270 -13.37 0.13 -10.12
N ASP A 271 -13.72 0.98 -9.16
CA ASP A 271 -14.97 1.72 -9.19
C ASP A 271 -14.98 2.60 -10.45
N GLU A 272 -16.16 2.77 -11.03
CA GLU A 272 -16.54 3.42 -12.30
C GLU A 272 -16.11 4.91 -12.49
N GLY A 273 -14.94 5.33 -12.00
CA GLY A 273 -14.54 6.74 -11.91
C GLY A 273 -13.06 7.03 -12.11
N PHE A 274 -12.32 6.13 -12.76
CA PHE A 274 -10.98 6.44 -13.26
C PHE A 274 -10.99 6.49 -14.79
N GLU A 275 -10.81 7.68 -15.35
CA GLU A 275 -10.76 7.89 -16.79
C GLU A 275 -9.37 8.41 -17.15
N ALA A 276 -8.60 7.64 -17.92
CA ALA A 276 -7.36 8.11 -18.54
C ALA A 276 -7.60 8.23 -20.04
N THR A 277 -7.30 9.39 -20.62
CA THR A 277 -7.65 9.68 -22.01
C THR A 277 -6.78 10.82 -22.55
N ASN A 278 -6.72 10.99 -23.86
CA ASN A 278 -6.15 12.17 -24.50
C ASN A 278 -6.99 12.61 -25.70
N LYS A 279 -6.58 13.70 -26.36
CA LYS A 279 -7.32 14.22 -27.52
C LYS A 279 -7.44 13.17 -28.63
N TRP A 280 -6.42 12.33 -28.79
CA TRP A 280 -6.38 11.31 -29.81
C TRP A 280 -7.39 10.19 -29.53
N PHE A 281 -7.40 9.62 -28.33
CA PHE A 281 -8.38 8.58 -27.94
C PHE A 281 -9.82 9.08 -28.08
N LYS A 282 -10.11 10.33 -27.66
CA LYS A 282 -11.44 10.93 -27.82
C LYS A 282 -11.90 11.06 -29.28
N GLN A 283 -10.97 11.13 -30.23
CA GLN A 283 -11.27 11.31 -31.64
C GLN A 283 -11.28 9.99 -32.41
N ASN A 284 -10.40 9.06 -32.05
CA ASN A 284 -10.07 7.89 -32.86
C ASN A 284 -10.42 6.55 -32.18
N ASP A 285 -10.76 6.56 -30.89
CA ASP A 285 -11.21 5.38 -30.14
C ASP A 285 -12.51 5.66 -29.36
N PRO A 286 -13.61 6.05 -30.05
CA PRO A 286 -14.86 6.43 -29.39
C PRO A 286 -15.59 5.27 -28.71
N ASP A 287 -15.18 4.02 -28.93
CA ASP A 287 -15.71 2.82 -28.27
C ASP A 287 -14.72 2.18 -27.28
N GLU A 288 -13.68 2.92 -26.89
CA GLU A 288 -12.74 2.60 -25.81
C GLU A 288 -12.03 1.24 -25.96
N ARG A 289 -11.84 0.77 -27.20
CA ARG A 289 -11.13 -0.51 -27.47
C ARG A 289 -9.62 -0.38 -27.35
N ILE A 290 -9.10 0.83 -27.29
CA ILE A 290 -7.68 1.18 -27.35
C ILE A 290 -7.29 2.03 -26.11
N ASN A 291 -8.28 2.49 -25.34
CA ASN A 291 -8.14 3.28 -24.12
C ASN A 291 -7.08 2.68 -23.15
N PRO A 292 -6.35 3.49 -22.36
CA PRO A 292 -5.43 3.00 -21.36
C PRO A 292 -6.10 1.96 -20.47
N VAL A 293 -5.47 0.80 -20.35
CA VAL A 293 -6.08 -0.33 -19.65
C VAL A 293 -6.05 -0.08 -18.15
N VAL A 294 -7.20 -0.21 -17.54
CA VAL A 294 -7.36 -0.26 -16.10
C VAL A 294 -7.08 -1.70 -15.66
N ILE A 295 -5.96 -1.91 -14.96
CA ILE A 295 -5.58 -3.25 -14.48
C ILE A 295 -6.16 -3.42 -13.08
N THR A 296 -7.13 -4.32 -12.93
CA THR A 296 -7.89 -4.50 -11.68
C THR A 296 -7.37 -5.66 -10.83
N THR A 297 -6.62 -6.60 -11.40
CA THR A 297 -6.03 -7.74 -10.66
C THR A 297 -4.62 -8.11 -11.13
N VAL A 298 -3.87 -8.81 -10.26
CA VAL A 298 -2.56 -9.40 -10.59
C VAL A 298 -2.69 -10.54 -11.63
N ALA A 299 -3.86 -11.13 -11.81
CA ALA A 299 -4.08 -12.15 -12.84
C ALA A 299 -4.22 -11.54 -14.26
N GLU A 300 -4.89 -10.39 -14.36
CA GLU A 300 -4.94 -9.56 -15.58
C GLU A 300 -3.55 -9.02 -15.95
N TYR A 301 -2.64 -8.91 -14.99
CA TYR A 301 -1.24 -8.53 -15.18
C TYR A 301 -0.48 -9.45 -16.14
N PHE A 302 -0.80 -10.75 -16.12
CA PHE A 302 -0.15 -11.77 -16.95
C PHE A 302 -0.97 -12.15 -18.18
N THR A 303 -2.21 -11.67 -18.27
CA THR A 303 -3.12 -11.88 -19.40
C THR A 303 -3.56 -10.52 -19.89
N PHE A 304 -2.64 -9.82 -20.56
CA PHE A 304 -2.93 -8.50 -21.11
C PHE A 304 -4.12 -8.59 -22.06
N PRO A 305 -5.14 -7.72 -21.94
CA PRO A 305 -6.28 -7.76 -22.84
C PRO A 305 -5.83 -7.56 -24.29
N GLU A 306 -6.52 -8.23 -25.22
CA GLU A 306 -6.33 -8.06 -26.67
C GLU A 306 -6.73 -6.65 -27.15
N SER A 307 -7.37 -5.85 -26.29
CA SER A 307 -7.79 -4.46 -26.48
C SER A 307 -6.95 -3.51 -25.59
N GLY A 308 -6.69 -2.27 -26.03
CA GLY A 308 -5.92 -1.24 -25.28
C GLY A 308 -4.59 -0.81 -25.89
N ASP A 309 -4.39 -0.97 -27.20
CA ASP A 309 -3.10 -0.74 -27.87
C ASP A 309 -2.89 0.74 -28.22
N ASP A 310 -2.14 1.55 -27.48
CA ASP A 310 -1.73 2.86 -28.04
C ASP A 310 -0.85 2.59 -29.28
N LEU A 311 -1.48 2.71 -30.45
CA LEU A 311 -0.84 2.48 -31.72
C LEU A 311 0.01 3.72 -31.98
N ILE A 312 1.32 3.57 -31.93
CA ILE A 312 2.29 4.58 -32.34
C ILE A 312 2.31 4.72 -33.90
N GLN A 313 1.15 4.47 -34.51
CA GLN A 313 0.79 4.25 -35.92
C GLN A 313 1.04 2.81 -36.40
N ILE A 314 0.08 2.27 -37.17
CA ILE A 314 0.30 1.10 -38.03
C ILE A 314 0.11 1.60 -39.47
N ASN A 315 1.22 1.70 -40.21
CA ASN A 315 1.36 1.66 -41.67
C ASN A 315 0.34 2.38 -42.59
N THR A 316 0.87 3.35 -43.34
CA THR A 316 0.40 3.91 -44.64
C THR A 316 -0.84 4.82 -44.71
N GLY A 317 -1.58 5.03 -43.63
CA GLY A 317 -2.64 6.04 -43.53
C GLY A 317 -2.15 7.35 -42.91
N ASN A 318 -2.82 8.48 -43.20
CA ASN A 318 -2.62 9.78 -42.51
C ASN A 318 -3.05 9.76 -41.02
N GLU A 319 -3.04 8.59 -40.37
CA GLU A 319 -3.60 8.39 -39.03
C GLU A 319 -2.47 8.53 -38.01
N ALA A 320 -2.41 9.67 -37.30
CA ALA A 320 -1.50 9.92 -36.17
C ALA A 320 -1.72 8.90 -35.05
N GLY A 321 -0.73 8.64 -34.19
CA GLY A 321 -0.91 7.95 -32.91
C GLY A 321 -1.11 8.95 -31.76
N SER A 322 -1.16 8.47 -30.52
CA SER A 322 -1.32 9.35 -29.35
C SER A 322 0.00 10.01 -28.87
N PHE A 323 1.12 9.59 -29.48
CA PHE A 323 2.47 10.16 -29.32
C PHE A 323 2.97 10.81 -30.63
N ASP A 324 3.68 11.92 -30.48
CA ASP A 324 4.40 12.61 -31.54
C ASP A 324 5.87 12.19 -31.53
N TYR A 325 6.37 11.68 -32.66
CA TYR A 325 7.79 11.42 -32.87
C TYR A 325 8.57 12.71 -33.13
N THR A 326 9.81 12.77 -32.65
CA THR A 326 10.79 13.77 -33.03
C THR A 326 12.17 13.15 -33.23
N SER A 327 12.80 13.49 -34.35
CA SER A 327 14.22 13.21 -34.59
C SER A 327 15.15 14.21 -33.91
N GLU A 328 14.62 15.35 -33.46
CA GLU A 328 15.39 16.34 -32.71
C GLU A 328 15.69 15.84 -31.29
N PRO A 329 16.87 16.16 -30.72
CA PRO A 329 17.26 15.78 -29.37
C PRO A 329 16.26 16.21 -28.29
N ILE A 330 15.89 15.27 -27.43
CA ILE A 330 15.08 15.51 -26.24
C ILE A 330 16.00 15.51 -25.01
N SER A 331 16.23 16.69 -24.43
CA SER A 331 17.17 16.86 -23.30
C SER A 331 16.82 16.04 -22.05
N GLU A 332 15.53 15.80 -21.80
CA GLU A 332 15.07 15.08 -20.61
C GLU A 332 15.34 13.57 -20.66
N ILE A 333 15.67 13.05 -21.85
CA ILE A 333 16.03 11.64 -22.08
C ILE A 333 17.44 11.56 -22.70
N GLY A 334 18.33 12.46 -22.30
CA GLY A 334 19.75 12.39 -22.69
C GLY A 334 20.06 12.81 -24.11
N ASP A 335 19.32 13.79 -24.66
CA ASP A 335 19.52 14.34 -26.00
C ASP A 335 19.30 13.32 -27.15
N GLN A 336 18.46 12.33 -26.89
CA GLN A 336 18.07 11.30 -27.86
C GLN A 336 16.85 11.70 -28.70
N SER A 337 16.67 11.08 -29.87
CA SER A 337 15.40 11.10 -30.58
C SER A 337 14.36 10.27 -29.83
N GLY A 338 13.08 10.61 -29.97
CA GLY A 338 12.07 9.90 -29.20
C GLY A 338 10.65 10.31 -29.49
N TRP A 339 9.77 9.88 -28.59
CA TRP A 339 8.34 10.03 -28.67
C TRP A 339 7.86 10.89 -27.51
N SER A 340 6.90 11.77 -27.75
CA SER A 340 6.30 12.61 -26.70
C SER A 340 4.78 12.53 -26.74
N GLY A 341 4.16 12.34 -25.58
CA GLY A 341 2.73 12.15 -25.46
C GLY A 341 2.19 12.81 -24.21
N LYS A 342 0.89 13.15 -24.25
CA LYS A 342 0.19 13.82 -23.15
C LYS A 342 -1.16 13.16 -22.88
N PHE A 343 -1.37 12.79 -21.63
CA PHE A 343 -2.60 12.15 -21.17
C PHE A 343 -3.22 12.97 -20.07
N THR A 344 -4.54 13.04 -20.08
CA THR A 344 -5.30 13.48 -18.94
C THR A 344 -5.82 12.28 -18.18
N PHE A 345 -5.67 12.28 -16.87
CA PHE A 345 -6.32 11.28 -16.03
C PHE A 345 -7.17 11.96 -14.96
N ASP A 346 -8.38 11.44 -14.78
CA ASP A 346 -9.29 11.79 -13.71
C ASP A 346 -9.45 10.56 -12.82
N GLY A 347 -8.97 10.66 -11.58
CA GLY A 347 -8.95 9.56 -10.64
C GLY A 347 -9.11 10.10 -9.23
N LYS A 348 -9.81 9.33 -8.38
CA LYS A 348 -9.95 9.65 -6.96
C LYS A 348 -8.58 9.88 -6.29
N PRO A 349 -8.54 10.56 -5.15
CA PRO A 349 -7.45 10.42 -4.17
C PRO A 349 -7.00 8.97 -3.95
N GLY A 350 -5.81 8.60 -4.43
CA GLY A 350 -5.17 7.29 -4.23
C GLY A 350 -3.70 7.31 -4.64
N ASP A 351 -2.98 6.22 -4.39
CA ASP A 351 -1.71 5.96 -5.06
C ASP A 351 -2.02 5.13 -6.31
N TYR A 352 -1.40 5.50 -7.43
CA TYR A 352 -1.55 4.80 -8.70
C TYR A 352 -0.25 4.14 -9.10
N SER A 353 -0.24 3.32 -10.14
CA SER A 353 0.93 2.71 -10.74
C SER A 353 0.72 2.76 -12.23
N LEU A 354 1.68 3.35 -12.93
CA LEU A 354 1.66 3.48 -14.38
C LEU A 354 2.55 2.40 -14.97
N HIS A 355 1.94 1.49 -15.72
CA HIS A 355 2.57 0.35 -16.36
C HIS A 355 2.80 0.63 -17.84
N PHE A 356 3.96 0.23 -18.35
CA PHE A 356 4.28 0.31 -19.76
C PHE A 356 4.60 -1.09 -20.28
N TRP A 357 4.17 -1.34 -21.52
CA TRP A 357 4.55 -2.55 -22.22
C TRP A 357 4.88 -2.23 -23.67
N PHE A 358 6.05 -2.68 -24.12
CA PHE A 358 6.50 -2.54 -25.50
C PHE A 358 6.54 -3.95 -26.10
N PRO A 359 5.52 -4.37 -26.90
CA PRO A 359 5.57 -5.65 -27.58
C PRO A 359 6.71 -5.61 -28.59
N LEU A 360 7.80 -6.32 -28.31
CA LEU A 360 8.80 -6.59 -29.34
C LEU A 360 8.15 -7.46 -30.41
N THR A 361 8.13 -6.98 -31.65
CA THR A 361 7.68 -7.77 -32.79
C THR A 361 8.68 -8.87 -33.14
N GLU A 362 9.97 -8.70 -32.80
CA GLU A 362 10.99 -9.76 -32.80
C GLU A 362 12.06 -9.46 -31.72
N PRO A 363 12.66 -10.48 -31.06
CA PRO A 363 13.82 -10.25 -30.20
C PRO A 363 14.94 -9.64 -31.05
N THR A 364 15.37 -8.42 -30.72
CA THR A 364 16.57 -7.85 -31.32
C THR A 364 17.75 -8.76 -30.97
N ASN A 365 18.66 -9.01 -31.92
CA ASN A 365 19.84 -9.84 -31.70
C ASN A 365 20.81 -9.24 -30.65
N GLU A 366 20.52 -8.06 -30.13
CA GLU A 366 21.36 -7.29 -29.23
C GLU A 366 20.91 -7.34 -27.76
N GLY A 367 19.77 -7.99 -27.44
CA GLY A 367 19.41 -8.27 -26.04
C GLY A 367 18.90 -7.07 -25.22
N ASP A 368 18.86 -5.88 -25.83
CA ASP A 368 18.34 -4.66 -25.20
C ASP A 368 16.82 -4.59 -25.39
N SER A 369 16.07 -5.14 -24.43
CA SER A 369 14.63 -4.97 -24.37
C SER A 369 14.25 -4.07 -23.21
N CYS A 370 13.64 -2.91 -23.49
CA CYS A 370 12.94 -2.08 -22.49
C CYS A 370 11.62 -2.73 -22.01
N ASN A 371 11.63 -4.04 -21.76
CA ASN A 371 10.52 -4.75 -21.13
C ASN A 371 10.53 -4.44 -19.64
N PHE A 372 10.06 -3.24 -19.29
CA PHE A 372 10.08 -2.79 -17.91
C PHE A 372 8.69 -2.47 -17.38
N LEU A 373 8.41 -3.10 -16.25
CA LEU A 373 7.26 -2.88 -15.44
C LEU A 373 7.63 -1.88 -14.34
N SER A 374 7.31 -0.60 -14.57
CA SER A 374 7.51 0.44 -13.57
C SER A 374 6.24 0.64 -12.73
N ASN A 375 6.40 0.99 -11.46
CA ASN A 375 5.29 1.45 -10.64
C ASN A 375 5.51 2.94 -10.33
N PHE A 376 4.63 3.78 -10.85
CA PHE A 376 4.64 5.21 -10.55
C PHE A 376 3.50 5.60 -9.62
N SER A 377 3.81 5.84 -8.34
CA SER A 377 2.85 6.38 -7.36
C SER A 377 2.46 7.80 -7.72
N ILE A 378 1.22 7.98 -8.15
CA ILE A 378 0.60 9.30 -8.25
C ILE A 378 -0.15 9.56 -6.95
N PRO A 379 0.44 10.20 -5.93
CA PRO A 379 -0.24 10.46 -4.68
C PRO A 379 -1.36 11.46 -4.92
N THR A 380 -2.58 11.00 -4.80
CA THR A 380 -3.73 11.87 -4.81
C THR A 380 -4.33 11.77 -3.42
N THR A 381 -4.10 12.78 -2.58
CA THR A 381 -4.50 12.73 -1.17
C THR A 381 -5.70 13.63 -0.93
N PHE A 382 -6.54 13.14 -0.01
CA PHE A 382 -7.74 13.74 0.53
C PHE A 382 -7.46 15.05 1.29
N GLU A 383 -8.50 15.89 1.36
CA GLU A 383 -8.61 17.04 2.26
C GLU A 383 -8.52 16.69 3.76
#